data_AF-A0A9X3HZ74-F1
#
_entry.id   AF-A0A9X3HZ74-F1
#
_cell.length_a   1.000
_cell.length_b   1.000
_cell.length_c   1.000
_cell.angle_alpha   90.00
_cell.angle_beta   90.00
_cell.angle_gamma   90.00
#
_symmetry.space_group_name_H-M   'P 1'
#
loop_
_entity.id
_entity.type
_entity.pdbx_description
1 polymer ?
#
loop_
_entity_poly.entity_id
_entity_poly.type
_entity_poly.pdbx_seq_one_letter_code
_entity_poly.pdbx_strand_id
1 'polypeptide(L)' 'MANVSNSKRQKATFTPSLKNFKTSLGYEGMTINKKSNVQTIEDLKRKYAR' A
#
# COMPACT_ATOMS: atom_id res chain seq x y z
N MET A 1 -2.81 3.87 46.61
CA MET A 1 -2.82 4.87 45.52
C MET A 1 -2.28 4.19 44.27
N ALA A 2 -3.15 3.81 43.34
CA ALA A 2 -2.73 3.12 42.11
C ALA A 2 -2.28 4.16 41.07
N ASN A 3 -1.00 4.12 40.69
CA ASN A 3 -0.48 4.92 39.57
C ASN A 3 -1.00 4.34 38.25
N VAL A 4 -2.09 4.92 37.74
CA VAL A 4 -2.55 4.70 36.37
C VAL A 4 -1.60 5.39 35.41
N SER A 5 -0.64 4.64 34.87
CA SER A 5 0.20 5.10 33.77
C SER A 5 -0.69 5.31 32.53
N ASN A 6 -0.96 6.57 32.21
CA ASN A 6 -1.65 6.97 30.99
C ASN A 6 -0.71 6.72 29.79
N SER A 7 -0.61 5.48 29.35
CA SER A 7 0.05 5.12 28.10
C SER A 7 -0.72 5.79 26.97
N LYS A 8 -0.17 6.90 26.45
CA LYS A 8 -0.65 7.55 25.23
C LYS A 8 -0.61 6.51 24.12
N ARG A 9 -1.74 5.84 23.86
CA ARG A 9 -1.87 4.88 22.76
C ARG A 9 -1.56 5.64 21.48
N GLN A 10 -0.34 5.45 20.95
CA GLN A 10 0.01 5.95 19.63
C GLN A 10 -0.97 5.32 18.66
N LYS A 11 -1.76 6.16 17.97
CA LYS A 11 -2.68 5.68 16.94
C LYS A 11 -1.82 4.99 15.89
N ALA A 12 -2.00 3.68 15.73
CA ALA A 12 -1.30 2.94 14.68
C ALA A 12 -1.69 3.55 13.33
N THR A 13 -0.70 4.00 12.57
CA THR A 13 -0.90 4.46 11.19
C THR A 13 -0.92 3.24 10.29
N PHE A 14 -1.77 3.27 9.26
CA PHE A 14 -1.76 2.22 8.25
C PHE A 14 -0.53 2.39 7.37
N THR A 15 0.35 1.38 7.37
CA THR A 15 1.48 1.30 6.44
C THR A 15 1.17 0.25 5.38
N PRO A 16 1.04 0.64 4.10
CA PRO A 16 0.84 -0.32 3.02
C PRO A 16 2.01 -1.31 2.93
N SER A 17 1.69 -2.60 2.87
CA SER A 17 2.68 -3.66 2.67
C SER A 17 2.62 -4.18 1.24
N LEU A 18 3.75 -4.14 0.53
CA LEU A 18 3.85 -4.67 -0.84
C LEU A 18 3.55 -6.18 -0.88
N LYS A 19 3.89 -6.91 0.18
CA LYS A 19 3.58 -8.35 0.29
C LYS A 19 2.06 -8.55 0.33
N ASN A 20 1.35 -7.78 1.14
CA ASN A 20 -0.10 -7.87 1.25
C ASN A 20 -0.76 -7.50 -0.08
N PHE A 21 -0.27 -6.45 -0.74
CA PHE A 21 -0.75 -6.06 -2.07
C PHE A 21 -0.62 -7.19 -3.10
N LYS A 22 0.55 -7.86 -3.17
CA LYS A 22 0.76 -9.02 -4.05
C LYS A 22 -0.19 -10.17 -3.74
N THR A 23 -0.40 -10.47 -2.46
CA THR A 23 -1.32 -11.52 -2.03
C THR A 23 -2.76 -11.20 -2.41
N SER A 24 -3.21 -9.96 -2.18
CA SER A 24 -4.54 -9.49 -2.59
C SER A 24 -4.74 -9.62 -4.10
N LEU A 25 -3.78 -9.20 -4.92
CA LEU A 25 -3.85 -9.38 -6.38
C LEU A 25 -3.99 -10.85 -6.78
N GLY A 26 -3.29 -11.76 -6.08
CA GLY A 26 -3.37 -13.19 -6.36
C GLY A 26 -4.78 -13.77 -6.15
N TYR A 27 -5.52 -13.30 -5.14
CA TYR A 27 -6.92 -13.71 -4.93
C TYR A 27 -7.86 -13.23 -6.05
N GLU A 28 -7.53 -12.10 -6.67
CA GLU A 28 -8.27 -11.54 -7.81
C GLU A 28 -7.82 -12.12 -9.16
N GLY A 29 -6.88 -13.08 -9.15
CA GLY A 29 -6.31 -13.67 -10.37
C GLY A 29 -5.37 -12.72 -11.13
N MET A 30 -4.92 -11.65 -10.50
CA MET A 30 -4.03 -10.65 -11.08
C MET A 30 -2.57 -10.86 -10.65
N THR A 31 -1.63 -10.39 -11.47
CA THR A 31 -0.20 -10.39 -11.14
C THR A 31 0.45 -9.05 -11.44
N ILE A 32 1.50 -8.71 -10.69
CA ILE A 32 2.26 -7.48 -10.93
C ILE A 32 3.04 -7.66 -12.23
N ASN A 33 2.83 -6.73 -13.16
CA ASN A 33 3.54 -6.72 -14.42
C ASN A 33 5.01 -6.31 -14.22
N LYS A 34 5.94 -7.16 -14.67
CA LYS A 34 7.40 -6.92 -14.58
C LYS A 34 7.91 -6.12 -15.77
N LYS A 35 7.23 -5.03 -16.14
CA LYS A 35 7.69 -4.19 -17.27
C LYS A 35 9.08 -3.65 -16.96
N SER A 36 9.97 -3.75 -17.95
CA SER A 36 11.35 -3.25 -17.88
C SER A 36 11.43 -1.72 -17.86
N ASN A 37 10.43 -1.04 -18.43
CA ASN A 37 10.35 0.41 -18.44
C ASN A 37 9.63 0.93 -17.19
N VAL A 38 10.37 1.71 -16.39
CA VAL A 38 9.82 2.46 -15.26
C VAL A 38 8.91 3.55 -15.83
N GLN A 39 7.60 3.36 -15.67
CA GLN A 39 6.61 4.38 -16.00
C GLN A 39 6.15 5.05 -14.71
N THR A 40 6.15 6.38 -14.68
CA THR A 40 5.62 7.11 -13.54
C THR A 40 4.09 7.07 -13.55
N ILE A 41 3.48 7.35 -12.40
CA ILE A 41 2.02 7.45 -12.29
C ILE A 41 1.50 8.57 -13.20
N GLU A 42 2.26 9.65 -13.37
CA GLU A 42 1.91 10.78 -14.24
C GLU A 42 1.89 10.39 -15.72
N ASP A 43 2.87 9.60 -16.17
CA ASP A 43 2.90 9.06 -17.55
C ASP A 43 1.69 8.16 -17.83
N LEU A 44 1.35 7.30 -16.87
CA LEU A 44 0.19 6.41 -16.98
C LEU A 44 -1.10 7.23 -17.05
N LYS A 45 -1.27 8.23 -16.17
CA LYS A 45 -2.43 9.12 -16.21
C LYS A 45 -2.55 9.81 -17.58
N ARG A 46 -1.47 10.42 -18.08
CA ARG A 46 -1.49 11.08 -19.40
C ARG A 46 -1.85 10.12 -20.53
N LYS A 47 -1.34 8.89 -20.51
CA LYS A 47 -1.59 7.88 -21.54
C LYS A 47 -3.04 7.40 -21.57
N TYR A 48 -3.66 7.24 -20.40
CA TYR A 48 -4.98 6.61 -20.26
C TYR A 48 -6.12 7.59 -19.97
N ALA A 49 -5.85 8.89 -19.73
CA ALA A 49 -6.86 9.93 -19.50
C ALA A 49 -7.65 10.34 -20.77
N ARG A 50 -7.81 9.41 -21.72
CA ARG A 50 -8.71 9.61 -22.86
C ARG A 50 -10.15 9.71 -22.40
#